data_AF-A0A1J4T727-F1
#
_entry.id   AF-A0A1J4T727-F1
#
_cell.length_a   1.000
_cell.length_b   1.000
_cell.length_c   1.000
_cell.angle_alpha   90.00
_cell.angle_beta   90.00
_cell.angle_gamma   90.00
#
_symmetry.space_group_name_H-M   'P 1'
#
loop_
_entity.id
_entity.type
_entity.pdbx_description
1 polymer ?
#
loop_
_entity_poly.entity_id
_entity_poly.type
_entity_poly.pdbx_seq_one_letter_code
_entity_poly.pdbx_strand_id
1 'polypeptide(L)'
;MKKLVIFAVGSYTLLMAASLVFAQVSAGKLAAERCSGCHDTARICGLLGNRSLDVWQQTVERMRGNGAQLSDDEAEAVTEYLAAAKPNAKPLCAKLNAQPGAK
;
A
#
# COMPACT_ATOMS: atom_id res chain seq x y z
N MET A 1 1.08 51.87 -12.12
CA MET A 1 -0.05 51.11 -11.53
C MET A 1 -0.33 49.79 -12.25
N LYS A 2 -0.43 49.73 -13.58
CA LYS A 2 -0.65 48.48 -14.35
C LYS A 2 0.47 47.42 -14.21
N LYS A 3 1.73 47.84 -14.03
CA LYS A 3 2.87 46.94 -13.81
C LYS A 3 2.91 46.33 -12.40
N LEU A 4 2.26 46.97 -11.41
CA LEU A 4 2.28 46.53 -10.01
C LEU A 4 1.29 45.38 -9.74
N VAL A 5 0.20 45.31 -10.52
CA VAL A 5 -0.82 44.25 -10.44
C VAL A 5 -0.31 42.93 -11.04
N ILE A 6 0.55 42.99 -12.06
CA ILE A 6 1.10 41.80 -12.74
C ILE A 6 2.04 41.01 -11.80
N PHE A 7 2.79 41.69 -10.94
CA PHE A 7 3.66 41.03 -9.96
C PHE A 7 2.90 40.40 -8.79
N ALA A 8 1.76 40.98 -8.38
CA ALA A 8 0.94 40.45 -7.27
C ALA A 8 0.16 39.18 -7.66
N VAL A 9 -0.27 39.06 -8.92
CA VAL A 9 -0.97 37.86 -9.41
C VAL A 9 0.01 36.71 -9.70
N GLY A 10 1.19 37.03 -10.24
CA GLY A 10 2.24 36.03 -10.52
C GLY A 10 2.82 35.38 -9.26
N SER A 11 2.90 36.12 -8.15
CA SER A 11 3.33 35.54 -6.86
C SER A 11 2.24 34.70 -6.20
N TYR A 12 0.96 34.99 -6.45
CA TYR A 12 -0.15 34.26 -5.85
C TYR A 12 -0.37 32.89 -6.51
N THR A 13 -0.14 32.77 -7.82
CA THR A 13 -0.16 31.48 -8.53
C THR A 13 0.98 30.54 -8.11
N LEU A 14 2.10 31.06 -7.62
CA LEU A 14 3.24 30.24 -7.18
C LEU A 14 3.07 29.68 -5.75
N LEU A 15 2.22 30.29 -4.93
CA LEU A 15 2.00 29.91 -3.52
C LEU A 15 0.95 28.80 -3.31
N MET A 16 0.07 28.55 -4.29
CA MET A 16 -0.98 27.51 -4.18
C MET A 16 -0.54 26.09 -4.56
N ALA A 17 0.73 25.90 -4.96
CA ALA A 17 1.27 24.58 -5.32
C ALA A 17 1.76 23.75 -4.11
N ALA A 18 1.68 24.27 -2.88
CA ALA A 18 2.32 23.69 -1.71
C ALA A 18 1.45 22.72 -0.87
N SER A 19 0.22 22.38 -1.29
CA SER A 19 -0.76 21.77 -0.36
C SER A 19 -1.39 20.45 -0.79
N LEU A 20 -0.70 19.59 -1.55
CA LEU A 20 -1.15 18.20 -1.77
C LEU A 20 0.02 17.21 -1.67
N VAL A 21 0.72 17.20 -0.54
CA VAL A 21 1.50 16.01 -0.15
C VAL A 21 0.56 15.08 0.61
N PHE A 22 -0.32 14.38 -0.12
CA PHE A 22 -0.97 13.21 0.45
C PHE A 22 0.13 12.18 0.69
N ALA A 23 0.26 11.71 1.93
CA ALA A 23 1.19 10.65 2.25
C ALA A 23 0.78 9.38 1.47
N GLN A 24 1.47 9.10 0.36
CA GLN A 24 1.32 7.85 -0.37
C GLN A 24 1.82 6.72 0.54
N VAL A 25 0.91 6.00 1.18
CA VAL A 25 1.28 4.74 1.83
C VAL A 25 1.65 3.75 0.73
N SER A 26 2.86 3.18 0.78
CA SER A 26 3.23 2.17 -0.20
C SER A 26 2.34 0.93 -0.04
N ALA A 27 1.99 0.27 -1.14
CA ALA A 27 1.15 -0.93 -1.11
C ALA A 27 1.70 -2.01 -0.16
N GLY A 28 3.02 -2.14 -0.03
CA GLY A 28 3.62 -3.06 0.95
C GLY A 28 3.44 -2.64 2.41
N LYS A 29 3.44 -1.34 2.72
CA LYS A 29 3.13 -0.84 4.07
C LYS A 29 1.64 -0.99 4.37
N LEU A 30 0.79 -0.67 3.40
CA LEU A 30 -0.65 -0.88 3.50
C LEU A 30 -0.99 -2.35 3.73
N ALA A 31 -0.41 -3.27 2.95
CA ALA A 31 -0.58 -4.71 3.14
C ALA A 31 -0.13 -5.16 4.54
N ALA A 32 1.00 -4.67 5.03
CA ALA A 32 1.48 -5.00 6.37
C ALA A 32 0.50 -4.52 7.46
N GLU A 33 -0.05 -3.32 7.33
CA GLU A 33 -1.00 -2.74 8.29
C GLU A 33 -2.35 -3.44 8.27
N ARG A 34 -2.93 -3.67 7.08
CA ARG A 34 -4.28 -4.25 6.94
C ARG A 34 -4.30 -5.75 7.20
N CYS A 35 -3.33 -6.49 6.67
CA CYS A 35 -3.34 -7.96 6.73
C CYS A 35 -2.88 -8.52 8.08
N SER A 36 -2.18 -7.74 8.90
CA SER A 36 -1.76 -8.16 10.25
C SER A 36 -2.77 -7.79 11.35
N GLY A 37 -3.87 -7.13 11.00
CA GLY A 37 -4.87 -6.66 11.97
C GLY A 37 -5.70 -7.76 12.64
N CYS A 38 -5.79 -8.95 12.03
CA CYS A 38 -6.61 -10.05 12.52
C CYS A 38 -5.82 -11.32 12.87
N HIS A 39 -4.70 -11.58 12.18
CA HIS A 39 -3.82 -12.73 12.38
C HIS A 39 -2.41 -12.42 11.87
N ASP A 40 -1.45 -13.31 12.09
CA ASP A 40 -0.09 -13.13 11.54
C ASP A 40 -0.04 -13.21 10.00
N THR A 41 1.12 -12.85 9.44
CA THR A 41 1.35 -12.79 8.00
C THR A 41 2.08 -14.01 7.44
N ALA A 42 2.26 -15.08 8.23
CA ALA A 42 3.08 -16.23 7.86
C ALA A 42 2.61 -16.89 6.56
N ARG A 43 1.30 -17.14 6.44
CA ARG A 43 0.71 -17.74 5.24
C ARG A 43 0.91 -16.85 4.01
N ILE A 44 0.81 -15.53 4.16
CA ILE A 44 0.99 -14.61 3.03
C ILE A 44 2.45 -14.69 2.55
N CYS A 45 3.38 -14.60 3.49
CA CYS A 45 4.82 -14.63 3.21
C CYS A 45 5.30 -15.94 2.58
N GLY A 46 4.76 -17.09 2.99
CA GLY A 46 5.08 -18.39 2.39
C GLY A 46 4.55 -18.57 0.96
N LEU A 47 3.60 -17.74 0.53
CA LEU A 47 2.99 -17.81 -0.80
C LEU A 47 3.52 -16.76 -1.79
N LEU A 48 4.30 -15.77 -1.32
CA LEU A 48 4.89 -14.75 -2.18
C LEU A 48 5.81 -15.38 -3.24
N GLY A 49 5.76 -14.85 -4.46
CA GLY A 49 6.49 -15.37 -5.62
C GLY A 49 5.93 -16.68 -6.24
N ASN A 50 4.92 -17.29 -5.62
CA ASN A 50 4.37 -18.58 -6.05
C ASN A 50 2.89 -18.53 -6.45
N ARG A 51 2.26 -17.35 -6.41
CA ARG A 51 0.84 -17.14 -6.71
C ARG A 51 0.66 -16.03 -7.75
N SER A 52 -0.29 -16.23 -8.65
CA SER A 52 -0.67 -15.28 -9.69
C SER A 52 -1.57 -14.17 -9.14
N LEU A 53 -1.75 -13.12 -9.95
CA LEU A 53 -2.58 -11.95 -9.62
C LEU A 53 -4.03 -12.35 -9.29
N ASP A 54 -4.63 -13.25 -10.07
CA ASP A 54 -6.02 -13.69 -9.86
C ASP A 54 -6.21 -14.42 -8.52
N VAL A 55 -5.22 -15.22 -8.09
CA VAL A 55 -5.27 -15.92 -6.80
C VAL A 55 -5.14 -14.92 -5.64
N TRP A 56 -4.33 -13.87 -5.82
CA TRP A 56 -4.22 -12.81 -4.82
C TRP A 56 -5.48 -11.97 -4.75
N GLN A 57 -6.10 -11.65 -5.88
CA GLN A 57 -7.37 -10.91 -5.91
C GLN A 57 -8.45 -11.65 -5.11
N GLN A 58 -8.64 -12.94 -5.39
CA GLN A 58 -9.58 -13.79 -4.63
C GLN A 58 -9.26 -13.82 -3.14
N THR A 59 -7.97 -13.83 -2.79
CA THR A 59 -7.53 -13.80 -1.39
C THR A 59 -7.89 -12.49 -0.72
N VAL A 60 -7.63 -11.35 -1.37
CA VAL A 60 -7.93 -10.00 -0.86
C VAL A 60 -9.44 -9.82 -0.73
N GLU A 61 -10.23 -10.19 -1.73
CA GLU A 61 -11.70 -10.12 -1.69
C GLU A 61 -12.27 -10.98 -0.56
N ARG A 62 -11.77 -12.20 -0.37
CA ARG A 62 -12.17 -13.06 0.75
C ARG A 62 -11.84 -12.41 2.10
N MET A 63 -10.71 -11.72 2.23
CA MET A 63 -10.36 -11.00 3.46
C MET A 63 -11.23 -9.76 3.67
N ARG A 64 -11.60 -9.03 2.62
CA ARG A 64 -12.59 -7.94 2.70
C ARG A 64 -13.94 -8.46 3.19
N GLY A 65 -14.40 -9.59 2.66
CA GLY A 65 -15.63 -10.26 3.12
C GLY A 65 -15.57 -10.71 4.59
N ASN A 66 -14.36 -10.99 5.10
CA ASN A 66 -14.12 -11.31 6.52
C ASN A 66 -13.89 -10.06 7.40
N GLY A 67 -14.00 -8.84 6.86
CA GLY A 67 -13.91 -7.60 7.61
C GLY A 67 -12.61 -6.81 7.46
N ALA A 68 -11.70 -7.21 6.56
CA ALA A 68 -10.53 -6.39 6.24
C ALA A 68 -10.96 -5.08 5.55
N GLN A 69 -10.61 -3.94 6.15
CA GLN A 69 -10.99 -2.63 5.65
C GLN A 69 -9.99 -2.16 4.59
N LEU A 70 -10.35 -2.37 3.32
CA LEU A 70 -9.66 -1.89 2.13
C LEU A 70 -10.70 -1.23 1.21
N SER A 71 -10.40 -0.02 0.74
CA SER A 71 -11.10 0.54 -0.44
C SER A 71 -10.81 -0.29 -1.69
N ASP A 72 -11.51 -0.02 -2.79
CA ASP A 72 -11.28 -0.74 -4.05
C ASP A 72 -9.86 -0.46 -4.59
N ASP A 73 -9.43 0.80 -4.61
CA ASP A 73 -8.07 1.20 -5.01
C ASP A 73 -6.99 0.58 -4.12
N GLU A 74 -7.23 0.55 -2.79
CA GLU A 74 -6.32 -0.09 -1.84
C GLU A 74 -6.23 -1.60 -2.08
N ALA A 75 -7.36 -2.25 -2.39
CA ALA A 75 -7.42 -3.68 -2.67
C ALA A 75 -6.68 -4.03 -3.97
N GLU A 76 -6.84 -3.23 -5.02
CA GLU A 76 -6.11 -3.36 -6.28
C GLU A 76 -4.60 -3.22 -6.05
N ALA A 77 -4.17 -2.12 -5.42
CA ALA A 77 -2.75 -1.86 -5.15
C ALA A 77 -2.10 -2.96 -4.29
N VAL A 78 -2.80 -3.47 -3.27
CA VAL A 78 -2.31 -4.60 -2.45
C VAL A 78 -2.24 -5.88 -3.27
N THR A 79 -3.23 -6.16 -4.13
CA THR A 79 -3.26 -7.35 -4.98
C THR A 79 -2.07 -7.37 -5.95
N GLU A 80 -1.81 -6.26 -6.63
CA GLU A 80 -0.66 -6.11 -7.53
C GLU A 80 0.66 -6.27 -6.78
N TYR A 81 0.78 -5.65 -5.60
CA TYR A 81 1.95 -5.79 -4.75
C TYR A 81 2.21 -7.25 -4.37
N LEU A 82 1.18 -7.99 -3.93
CA LEU A 82 1.33 -9.39 -3.50
C LEU A 82 1.74 -10.30 -4.67
N ALA A 83 1.23 -10.04 -5.88
CA ALA A 83 1.59 -10.78 -7.08
C ALA A 83 3.04 -10.53 -7.53
N ALA A 84 3.53 -9.30 -7.38
CA ALA A 84 4.89 -8.92 -7.77
C ALA A 84 5.94 -9.14 -6.66
N ALA A 85 5.52 -9.29 -5.40
CA ALA A 85 6.40 -9.36 -4.26
C ALA A 85 7.22 -10.67 -4.24
N LYS A 86 8.51 -10.52 -3.96
CA LYS A 86 9.44 -11.63 -3.72
C LYS A 86 9.24 -12.22 -2.32
N PRO A 87 9.66 -13.47 -2.08
CA PRO A 87 9.78 -14.00 -0.73
C PRO A 87 10.51 -13.01 0.20
N ASN A 88 10.06 -12.92 1.45
CA ASN A 88 10.60 -12.03 2.49
C ASN A 88 10.45 -10.52 2.22
N ALA A 89 9.52 -10.10 1.35
CA ALA A 89 9.26 -8.69 1.08
C ALA A 89 8.95 -7.89 2.37
N LYS A 90 9.70 -6.80 2.59
CA LYS A 90 9.47 -5.87 3.70
C LYS A 90 8.49 -4.77 3.28
N PRO A 91 7.66 -4.21 4.20
CA PRO A 91 7.60 -4.53 5.62
C PRO A 91 6.75 -5.77 5.98
N LEU A 92 5.94 -6.29 5.05
CA LEU A 92 4.97 -7.36 5.28
C LEU A 92 5.55 -8.63 5.95
N CYS A 93 6.74 -9.04 5.53
CA CYS A 93 7.42 -10.26 6.01
C CYS A 93 8.59 -9.97 6.95
N ALA A 94 8.72 -8.74 7.47
CA ALA A 94 9.84 -8.37 8.32
C ALA A 94 9.90 -9.19 9.63
N LYS A 95 8.74 -9.52 10.20
CA LYS A 95 8.64 -10.24 11.49
C LYS A 95 8.81 -11.75 11.38
N LEU A 96 8.55 -12.34 10.21
CA LEU A 96 8.64 -13.79 10.02
C LEU A 96 10.08 -14.30 10.01
N ASN A 97 11.01 -13.49 9.48
CA ASN A 97 12.45 -13.78 9.50
C ASN A 97 13.05 -13.82 10.92
N ALA A 98 12.31 -13.35 11.93
CA ALA A 98 12.71 -13.34 13.33
C ALA A 98 12.06 -14.47 14.16
N GLN A 99 11.16 -15.29 13.57
CA GLN A 99 10.49 -16.39 14.28
C GLN A 99 11.11 -17.74 13.90
N PRO A 100 11.61 -18.53 14.87
CA PRO A 100 12.10 -19.88 14.59
C PRO A 100 10.90 -20.78 14.24
N GLY A 101 10.90 -21.35 13.03
CA GLY A 101 9.90 -22.34 12.60
C GLY A 101 9.02 -21.96 11.42
N ALA A 102 9.23 -20.80 10.77
CA ALA A 102 8.64 -20.53 9.47
C ALA A 102 9.27 -21.47 8.42
N LYS A 103 8.57 -22.57 8.14
CA LYS A 103 8.86 -23.50 7.04
C LYS A 103 8.00 -23.16 5.84
#